data_AF-A0A2H0WSB2-F1
#
_entry.id   AF-A0A2H0WSB2-F1
#
_cell.length_a   1.000
_cell.length_b   1.000
_cell.length_c   1.000
_cell.angle_alpha   90.00
_cell.angle_beta   90.00
_cell.angle_gamma   90.00
#
_symmetry.space_group_name_H-M   'P 1'
#
loop_
_entity.id
_entity.type
_entity.pdbx_description
1 polymer ?
#
loop_
_entity_poly.entity_id
_entity_poly.type
_entity_poly.pdbx_seq_one_letter_code
_entity_poly.pdbx_strand_id
1 'polypeptide(L)' 'MDDKQRLIELIGRKEKLVAMVAPSYPIMYEYPQIITRLRKLGFDYVIEVTAGAKKTNEEVIVLLKSNPKSRIITSP' A
#
# COMPACT_ATOMS: atom_id res chain seq x y z
N MET A 1 -10.41 -16.23 -11.80
CA MET A 1 -9.24 -15.67 -12.50
C MET A 1 -8.21 -15.37 -11.43
N ASP A 2 -6.99 -15.90 -11.56
CA ASP A 2 -5.91 -15.67 -10.60
C ASP A 2 -5.46 -14.20 -10.65
N ASP A 3 -5.17 -13.59 -9.50
CA ASP A 3 -4.82 -12.17 -9.41
C ASP A 3 -3.57 -11.83 -10.23
N LYS A 4 -2.63 -12.79 -10.36
CA LYS A 4 -1.43 -12.64 -11.18
C LYS A 4 -1.78 -12.52 -12.66
N GLN A 5 -2.70 -13.35 -13.15
CA GLN A 5 -3.15 -13.32 -14.54
C GLN A 5 -3.82 -11.99 -14.86
N ARG A 6 -4.69 -11.52 -13.96
CA ARG A 6 -5.33 -10.22 -14.06
C ARG A 6 -4.31 -9.08 -14.12
N LEU A 7 -3.29 -9.11 -13.27
CA LEU A 7 -2.24 -8.09 -13.27
C LEU A 7 -1.46 -8.05 -14.60
N ILE A 8 -1.08 -9.23 -15.11
CA ILE A 8 -0.36 -9.33 -16.40
C ILE A 8 -1.22 -8.78 -17.54
N GLU A 9 -2.51 -9.09 -17.56
CA GLU A 9 -3.47 -8.58 -18.55
C GLU A 9 -3.56 -7.04 -18.50
N LEU A 10 -3.71 -6.46 -17.31
CA LEU A 10 -3.81 -5.01 -17.12
C LEU A 10 -2.52 -4.28 -17.54
N ILE A 11 -1.36 -4.83 -17.18
CA ILE A 11 -0.05 -4.31 -17.63
C ILE A 11 0.07 -4.41 -19.16
N GLY A 12 -0.32 -5.54 -19.75
CA GLY A 12 -0.27 -5.75 -21.20
C GLY A 12 -1.17 -4.78 -21.99
N ARG A 13 -2.30 -4.38 -21.39
CA ARG A 13 -3.21 -3.35 -21.92
C ARG A 13 -2.74 -1.92 -21.67
N LYS A 14 -1.65 -1.72 -20.92
CA LYS A 14 -1.14 -0.40 -20.50
C LYS A 14 -2.20 0.41 -19.76
N GLU A 15 -3.00 -0.26 -18.93
CA GLU A 15 -3.93 0.40 -18.03
C GLU A 15 -3.19 1.28 -17.02
N LYS A 16 -3.87 2.30 -16.50
CA LYS A 16 -3.28 3.14 -15.45
C LYS A 16 -3.20 2.38 -14.14
N LEU A 17 -1.99 2.04 -13.71
CA LEU A 17 -1.75 1.18 -12.56
C LEU A 17 -0.89 1.87 -11.49
N VAL A 18 -1.22 1.58 -10.24
CA VAL A 18 -0.48 2.06 -9.06
C VAL A 18 0.04 0.85 -8.28
N ALA A 19 1.34 0.83 -8.03
CA ALA A 19 1.93 -0.11 -7.07
C ALA A 19 1.92 0.53 -5.67
N MET A 20 1.13 -0.04 -4.76
CA MET A 20 1.06 0.38 -3.36
C MET A 20 1.93 -0.54 -2.51
N VAL A 21 3.10 -0.06 -2.11
CA VAL A 21 4.14 -0.86 -1.45
C VAL A 21 3.98 -0.81 0.06
N ALA A 22 4.08 -1.96 0.73
CA ALA A 22 4.01 -2.06 2.19
C ALA A 22 5.22 -1.39 2.89
N PRO A 23 5.07 -0.87 4.13
CA PRO A 23 6.13 -0.13 4.82
C PRO A 23 7.41 -0.94 5.11
N SER A 24 7.30 -2.26 5.13
CA SER A 24 8.43 -3.17 5.39
C SER A 24 9.33 -3.37 4.18
N TYR A 25 8.86 -3.10 2.96
CA TYR A 25 9.59 -3.39 1.72
C TYR A 25 10.75 -2.42 1.45
N PRO A 26 10.65 -1.10 1.73
CA PRO A 26 11.81 -0.20 1.63
C PRO A 26 13.03 -0.64 2.46
N ILE A 27 12.83 -1.44 3.52
CA ILE A 27 13.92 -1.99 4.33
C ILE A 27 14.51 -3.25 3.69
N MET A 28 13.67 -4.06 3.02
CA MET A 28 14.11 -5.30 2.37
C MET A 28 14.74 -5.10 0.99
N TYR A 29 14.49 -3.96 0.36
CA TYR A 29 14.99 -3.63 -0.97
C TYR A 29 15.71 -2.30 -0.94
N GLU A 30 16.87 -2.22 -1.59
CA GLU A 30 17.60 -0.95 -1.70
C GLU A 30 16.76 0.10 -2.41
N TYR A 31 16.52 1.22 -1.73
CA TYR A 31 15.99 2.41 -2.35
C TYR A 31 17.08 3.02 -3.28
N PRO A 32 16.74 3.48 -4.50
CA PRO A 32 15.40 3.55 -5.13
C PRO A 32 15.09 2.36 -6.05
N GLN A 33 15.85 1.26 -5.99
CA GLN A 33 15.79 0.20 -6.98
C GLN A 33 14.39 -0.42 -7.12
N ILE A 34 13.70 -0.69 -6.02
CA ILE A 34 12.35 -1.24 -6.03
C ILE A 34 11.38 -0.35 -6.84
N ILE A 35 11.48 0.96 -6.68
CA ILE A 35 10.67 1.94 -7.42
C ILE A 35 10.97 1.86 -8.91
N THR A 36 12.26 1.89 -9.27
CA THR A 36 12.66 1.86 -10.68
C THR A 36 12.22 0.57 -11.39
N ARG A 37 12.28 -0.57 -10.69
CA ARG A 37 11.87 -1.87 -11.22
C ARG A 37 10.36 -1.93 -11.43
N LEU A 38 9.56 -1.46 -10.48
CA LEU A 38 8.10 -1.42 -10.60
C LEU A 38 7.64 -0.49 -11.74
N ARG A 39 8.28 0.68 -11.92
CA ARG A 39 7.98 1.55 -13.07
C ARG A 39 8.32 0.89 -14.41
N LYS A 40 9.46 0.20 -14.49
CA LYS A 40 9.85 -0.57 -15.70
C LYS A 40 8.89 -1.72 -16.01
N LEU A 41 8.26 -2.30 -14.99
CA LEU A 41 7.26 -3.35 -15.16
C LEU A 41 5.92 -2.84 -15.73
N GLY A 42 5.66 -1.53 -15.70
CA GLY A 42 4.46 -0.94 -16.29
C GLY A 42 3.53 -0.22 -15.31
N PHE A 43 3.94 -0.01 -14.05
CA PHE A 43 3.18 0.83 -13.12
C PHE A 43 3.50 2.32 -13.35
N ASP A 44 2.46 3.14 -13.50
CA ASP A 44 2.60 4.59 -13.67
C ASP A 44 3.09 5.27 -12.39
N TYR A 45 2.54 4.82 -11.26
CA TYR A 45 2.83 5.36 -9.93
C TYR A 45 3.27 4.26 -8.97
N VAL A 46 4.22 4.60 -8.11
CA VAL A 46 4.68 3.74 -7.02
C VAL A 46 4.60 4.56 -5.74
N ILE A 47 3.78 4.13 -4.80
CA ILE A 47 3.54 4.84 -3.54
C ILE A 47 3.63 3.86 -2.37
N GLU A 48 3.94 4.36 -1.18
CA GLU A 48 3.89 3.57 0.04
C GLU A 48 2.52 3.66 0.72
N VAL A 49 2.03 2.55 1.27
CA VAL A 49 0.77 2.54 2.06
C VAL A 49 0.95 3.16 3.46
N THR A 50 2.14 3.62 3.82
CA THR A 50 2.43 4.33 5.08
C THR A 50 1.52 5.53 5.30
N ALA A 51 1.15 6.23 4.22
CA ALA A 51 0.18 7.33 4.28
C ALA A 51 -1.20 6.87 4.78
N GLY A 52 -1.69 5.71 4.30
CA GLY A 52 -2.93 5.11 4.76
C GLY A 52 -2.84 4.67 6.22
N ALA A 53 -1.72 4.03 6.60
CA ALA A 53 -1.49 3.60 7.98
C ALA A 53 -1.51 4.77 8.98
N LYS A 54 -0.91 5.91 8.62
CA LYS A 54 -0.98 7.13 9.43
C LYS A 54 -2.43 7.57 9.64
N LYS A 55 -3.23 7.59 8.56
CA LYS A 55 -4.64 8.01 8.64
C LYS A 55 -5.46 7.05 9.52
N THR A 56 -5.27 5.74 9.37
CA THR A 56 -5.92 4.74 10.23
C THR A 56 -5.59 4.98 11.71
N ASN A 57 -4.32 5.28 12.02
CA ASN A 57 -3.91 5.57 13.40
C ASN A 57 -4.56 6.85 13.96
N GLU A 58 -4.71 7.89 13.15
CA GLU A 58 -5.42 9.12 13.54
C GLU A 58 -6.87 8.82 13.93
N GLU A 59 -7.58 8.01 13.14
CA GLU A 59 -8.96 7.61 13.43
C GLU A 59 -9.06 6.76 14.70
N VAL A 60 -8.11 5.84 14.91
CA VAL A 60 -8.04 5.06 16.16
C VAL A 60 -7.86 5.97 17.38
N ILE A 61 -7.00 7.00 17.28
CA ILE A 61 -6.83 7.97 18.36
C ILE A 61 -8.14 8.72 18.65
N VAL A 62 -8.90 9.09 17.62
CA VAL A 62 -10.23 9.74 17.79
C VAL A 62 -11.19 8.81 18.52
N LEU A 63 -11.26 7.53 18.15
CA LEU A 63 -12.11 6.53 18.79
C LEU A 63 -11.74 6.29 20.27
N LEU A 64 -10.45 6.21 20.57
CA LEU A 64 -9.97 6.04 21.94
C LEU A 64 -10.27 7.26 22.81
N LYS A 65 -10.16 8.47 22.26
CA LYS A 65 -10.49 9.71 22.98
C LYS A 65 -11.98 9.86 23.23
N SER A 66 -12.84 9.45 22.28
CA SER A 66 -14.29 9.54 22.43
C SER A 66 -14.86 8.52 23.41
N ASN A 67 -14.21 7.36 23.59
CA ASN A 67 -14.56 6.38 24.59
C ASN A 67 -13.32 5.71 25.22
N PRO A 68 -12.74 6.29 26.30
CA PRO A 68 -11.51 5.80 26.92
C PRO A 68 -11.59 4.39 27.53
N LYS A 69 -12.79 3.86 27.76
CA LYS A 69 -13.01 2.51 28.28
C LYS A 69 -13.23 1.48 27.17
N SER A 70 -13.30 1.92 25.92
CA SER A 70 -13.45 1.03 24.77
C SER A 70 -12.24 0.12 24.63
N ARG A 71 -12.48 -1.11 24.15
CA ARG A 71 -11.45 -2.07 23.77
C ARG A 71 -11.57 -2.28 22.28
N ILE A 72 -10.56 -1.83 21.53
CA ILE A 72 -10.53 -1.90 20.07
C ILE A 72 -9.56 -3.01 19.67
N ILE A 73 -10.02 -3.93 18.83
CA ILE A 73 -9.16 -4.92 18.16
C ILE A 73 -8.78 -4.33 16.81
N THR A 74 -7.49 -4.31 16.49
CA THR A 74 -7.00 -3.79 15.21
C THR A 74 -7.47 -4.65 14.04
N SER A 75 -7.92 -4.01 12.96
CA SER A 75 -8.18 -4.63 11.66
C SER A 75 -7.29 -3.94 10.62
N PRO A 76 -6.17 -4.57 10.21
CA PRO A 76 -5.25 -3.99 9.23
C PRO A 76 -5.86 -3.87 7.83
#